data_AF-A0A969KIV7-F1
#
_entry.id   AF-A0A969KIV7-F1
#
_cell.length_a   1.000
_cell.length_b   1.000
_cell.length_c   1.000
_cell.angle_alpha   90.00
_cell.angle_beta   90.00
_cell.angle_gamma   90.00
#
_symmetry.space_group_name_H-M   'P 1'
#
loop_
_entity.id
_entity.type
_entity.pdbx_description
1 polymer ?
#
loop_
_entity_poly.entity_id
_entity_poly.type
_entity_poly.pdbx_seq_one_letter_code
_entity_poly.pdbx_strand_id
1 'polypeptide(L)'
;MADNETAEEYFKKYKLPNSTHVSDEASFFYQKFGLLKGSMRQLFGLSVMMRGFKLAMEEGYGIGFLGDGFQMPGIFLLQNSQIVNSYIHETAADKPNYFEIATCRFEDMN
;
A
#
# COMPACT_ATOMS: atom_id res chain seq x y z
N MET A 1 0.53 -7.52 5.90
CA MET A 1 -0.71 -8.26 6.20
C MET A 1 -0.63 -9.71 5.68
N ALA A 2 0.48 -10.40 5.92
CA ALA A 2 0.70 -11.81 5.57
C ALA A 2 2.07 -12.23 6.15
N ASP A 3 2.30 -13.53 6.29
CA ASP A 3 3.60 -14.10 6.62
C ASP A 3 4.58 -14.03 5.42
N ASN A 4 5.84 -14.43 5.64
CA ASN A 4 6.87 -14.38 4.59
C ASN A 4 6.64 -15.41 3.47
N GLU A 5 6.11 -16.59 3.78
CA GLU A 5 5.90 -17.66 2.78
C GLU A 5 4.84 -17.22 1.77
N THR A 6 3.70 -16.74 2.26
CA THR A 6 2.63 -16.18 1.43
C THR A 6 3.12 -14.99 0.60
N ALA A 7 3.97 -14.13 1.16
CA ALA A 7 4.55 -13.00 0.43
C ALA A 7 5.50 -13.44 -0.69
N GLU A 8 6.37 -14.42 -0.46
CA GLU A 8 7.32 -14.94 -1.46
C GLU A 8 6.62 -15.59 -2.66
N GLU A 9 5.56 -16.37 -2.42
CA GLU A 9 4.73 -16.93 -3.49
C GLU A 9 4.10 -15.84 -4.35
N TYR A 10 3.63 -14.77 -3.70
CA TYR A 10 3.04 -13.62 -4.36
C TYR A 10 4.07 -12.89 -5.25
N PHE A 11 5.25 -12.57 -4.72
CA PHE A 11 6.28 -11.88 -5.51
C PHE A 11 6.78 -12.74 -6.69
N LYS A 12 6.86 -14.07 -6.53
CA LYS A 12 7.15 -14.99 -7.64
C LYS A 12 6.08 -14.93 -8.72
N LYS A 13 4.78 -14.97 -8.37
CA LYS A 13 3.66 -14.86 -9.31
C LYS A 13 3.75 -13.61 -10.17
N TYR A 14 4.12 -12.47 -9.58
CA TYR A 14 4.22 -11.18 -10.28
C TYR A 14 5.61 -10.88 -10.86
N LYS A 15 6.52 -11.88 -10.92
CA LYS A 15 7.87 -11.74 -11.47
C LYS A 15 8.70 -10.64 -10.79
N LEU A 16 8.52 -10.47 -9.48
CA LEU A 16 9.29 -9.59 -8.62
C LEU A 16 10.15 -10.38 -7.60
N PRO A 17 10.84 -11.48 -7.98
CA PRO A 17 11.70 -12.18 -7.04
C PRO A 17 12.82 -11.23 -6.59
N ASN A 18 13.12 -11.20 -5.28
CA ASN A 18 14.11 -10.30 -4.64
C ASN A 18 13.67 -8.85 -4.42
N SER A 19 12.38 -8.51 -4.56
CA SER A 19 11.92 -7.21 -4.07
C SER A 19 12.17 -7.08 -2.56
N THR A 20 12.70 -5.95 -2.10
CA THR A 20 12.74 -5.66 -0.67
C THR A 20 11.32 -5.55 -0.15
N HIS A 21 10.97 -6.36 0.83
CA HIS A 21 9.65 -6.39 1.44
C HIS A 21 9.76 -6.61 2.94
N VAL A 22 8.68 -6.26 3.65
CA VAL A 22 8.54 -6.47 5.10
C VAL A 22 7.20 -7.15 5.34
N SER A 23 7.23 -8.39 5.82
CA SER A 23 6.02 -9.08 6.26
C SER A 23 5.53 -8.53 7.59
N ASP A 24 4.35 -7.92 7.56
CA ASP A 24 3.68 -7.31 8.71
C ASP A 24 2.30 -7.96 8.92
N GLU A 25 2.27 -9.15 9.48
CA GLU A 25 1.03 -9.92 9.68
C GLU A 25 0.03 -9.18 10.58
N ALA A 26 0.52 -8.56 11.65
CA ALA A 26 -0.28 -7.80 12.62
C ALA A 26 -0.65 -6.38 12.16
N SER A 27 -0.26 -5.98 10.93
CA SER A 27 -0.45 -4.61 10.40
C SER A 27 0.08 -3.52 11.34
N PHE A 28 1.16 -3.81 12.07
CA PHE A 28 1.75 -2.89 13.03
C PHE A 28 2.33 -1.66 12.33
N PHE A 29 3.07 -1.83 11.25
CA PHE A 29 3.65 -0.72 10.49
C PHE A 29 2.54 0.09 9.83
N TYR A 30 1.54 -0.56 9.23
CA TYR A 30 0.39 0.15 8.64
C TYR A 30 -0.28 1.09 9.66
N GLN A 31 -0.51 0.61 10.89
CA GLN A 31 -1.03 1.46 11.97
C GLN A 31 -0.08 2.59 12.35
N LYS A 32 1.22 2.31 12.47
CA LYS A 32 2.24 3.32 12.83
C LYS A 32 2.44 4.40 11.76
N PHE A 33 2.26 4.06 10.49
CA PHE A 33 2.29 5.00 9.37
C PHE A 33 0.97 5.77 9.19
N GLY A 34 0.00 5.60 10.09
CA GLY A 34 -1.29 6.30 10.01
C GLY A 34 -2.19 5.81 8.89
N LEU A 35 -1.86 4.66 8.28
CA LEU A 35 -2.72 3.98 7.30
C LEU A 35 -3.82 3.22 8.05
N LEU A 36 -4.62 3.92 8.86
CA LEU A 36 -5.74 3.30 9.57
C LEU A 36 -6.89 3.01 8.59
N LYS A 37 -7.74 2.03 8.95
CA LYS A 37 -9.00 1.77 8.24
C LYS A 37 -9.79 3.07 8.13
N GLY A 38 -10.05 3.51 6.90
CA GLY A 38 -10.57 4.84 6.60
C GLY A 38 -11.89 5.16 7.30
N SER A 39 -12.20 6.46 7.39
CA SER A 39 -13.51 6.94 7.83
C SER A 39 -14.64 6.43 6.89
N MET A 40 -15.91 6.45 7.32
CA MET A 40 -17.07 5.99 6.53
C MET A 40 -17.14 6.55 5.09
N ARG A 41 -16.57 7.74 4.83
CA ARG A 41 -16.45 8.33 3.49
C ARG A 41 -15.36 7.67 2.63
N GLN A 42 -14.21 7.33 3.21
CA GLN A 42 -13.13 6.60 2.53
C GLN A 42 -13.51 5.12 2.30
N LEU A 43 -14.27 4.52 3.23
CA LEU A 43 -14.84 3.18 3.09
C LEU A 43 -15.79 3.05 1.88
N PHE A 44 -16.46 4.13 1.45
CA PHE A 44 -17.34 4.11 0.29
C PHE A 44 -16.56 3.85 -1.01
N GLY A 45 -15.40 4.48 -1.20
CA GLY A 45 -14.50 4.20 -2.33
C GLY A 45 -13.83 2.81 -2.24
N LEU A 46 -13.54 2.36 -1.02
CA LEU A 46 -12.96 1.05 -0.75
C LEU A 46 -13.94 -0.10 -1.02
N SER A 47 -15.24 0.11 -0.83
CA SER A 47 -16.27 -0.87 -1.21
C SER A 47 -16.28 -1.13 -2.73
N VAL A 48 -15.96 -0.11 -3.54
CA VAL A 48 -15.79 -0.23 -4.99
C VAL A 48 -14.49 -0.95 -5.32
N MET A 49 -13.40 -0.65 -4.61
CA MET A 49 -12.13 -1.40 -4.70
C MET A 49 -12.36 -2.89 -4.45
N MET A 50 -13.05 -3.27 -3.38
CA MET A 50 -13.32 -4.67 -3.05
C MET A 50 -14.14 -5.38 -4.13
N ARG A 51 -15.07 -4.68 -4.78
CA ARG A 51 -15.84 -5.24 -5.91
C ARG A 51 -14.93 -5.45 -7.13
N GLY A 52 -14.11 -4.45 -7.48
CA GLY A 52 -13.15 -4.58 -8.58
C GLY A 52 -12.10 -5.66 -8.32
N PHE A 53 -11.65 -5.79 -7.08
CA PHE A 53 -10.72 -6.82 -6.63
C PHE A 53 -11.34 -8.22 -6.71
N LYS A 54 -12.59 -8.37 -6.23
CA LYS A 54 -13.33 -9.64 -6.33
C LYS A 54 -13.53 -10.06 -7.78
N LEU A 55 -13.89 -9.13 -8.66
CA LEU A 55 -14.01 -9.39 -10.09
C LEU A 55 -12.65 -9.75 -10.71
N ALA A 56 -11.56 -9.07 -10.33
CA ALA A 56 -10.22 -9.42 -10.76
C ALA A 56 -9.79 -10.83 -10.29
N MET A 57 -10.19 -11.24 -9.08
CA MET A 57 -9.98 -12.61 -8.57
C MET A 57 -10.73 -13.65 -9.41
N GLU A 58 -12.01 -13.40 -9.73
CA GLU A 58 -12.82 -14.28 -10.59
C GLU A 58 -12.23 -14.41 -12.01
N GLU A 59 -11.62 -13.35 -12.53
CA GLU A 59 -10.95 -13.31 -13.84
C GLU A 59 -9.48 -13.83 -13.81
N GLY A 60 -8.99 -14.28 -12.65
CA GLY A 60 -7.65 -14.89 -12.51
C GLY A 60 -6.47 -13.90 -12.44
N TYR A 61 -6.72 -12.59 -12.55
CA TYR A 61 -5.72 -11.53 -12.39
C TYR A 61 -5.60 -11.04 -10.93
N GLY A 62 -6.54 -11.44 -10.08
CA GLY A 62 -6.68 -10.97 -8.71
C GLY A 62 -5.67 -11.58 -7.76
N ILE A 63 -5.08 -10.69 -6.98
CA ILE A 63 -4.38 -10.94 -5.74
C ILE A 63 -5.38 -11.69 -4.85
N GLY A 64 -5.00 -12.79 -4.20
CA GLY A 64 -5.84 -13.32 -3.11
C GLY A 64 -6.01 -12.24 -2.04
N PHE A 65 -6.96 -12.39 -1.12
CA PHE A 65 -6.95 -11.61 0.13
C PHE A 65 -5.64 -11.90 0.90
N LEU A 66 -4.53 -11.28 0.51
CA LEU A 66 -3.31 -11.20 1.31
C LEU A 66 -3.61 -10.17 2.41
N GLY A 67 -4.39 -10.63 3.38
CA GLY A 67 -4.82 -9.90 4.57
C GLY A 67 -6.13 -9.13 4.43
N ASP A 68 -6.24 -8.06 5.23
CA ASP A 68 -7.41 -7.20 5.37
C ASP A 68 -7.65 -6.33 4.12
N GLY A 69 -8.58 -6.73 3.24
CA GLY A 69 -8.94 -6.01 2.01
C GLY A 69 -9.42 -4.56 2.19
N PHE A 70 -9.50 -4.08 3.44
CA PHE A 70 -9.78 -2.70 3.79
C PHE A 70 -8.53 -1.85 4.12
N GLN A 71 -7.33 -2.40 3.99
CA GLN A 71 -6.10 -1.67 4.27
C GLN A 71 -5.77 -0.71 3.13
N MET A 72 -5.72 0.59 3.41
CA MET A 72 -5.40 1.61 2.42
C MET A 72 -3.90 1.61 2.09
N PRO A 73 -3.52 1.73 0.80
CA PRO A 73 -2.13 1.87 0.40
C PRO A 73 -1.59 3.28 0.66
N GLY A 74 -0.30 3.37 0.90
CA GLY A 74 0.41 4.64 1.05
C GLY A 74 1.84 4.53 0.54
N ILE A 75 2.39 5.67 0.17
CA ILE A 75 3.79 5.82 -0.25
C ILE A 75 4.45 6.80 0.72
N PHE A 76 5.62 6.44 1.22
CA PHE A 76 6.38 7.26 2.16
C PHE A 76 7.82 7.37 1.67
N LEU A 77 8.38 8.57 1.71
CA LEU A 77 9.80 8.81 1.50
C LEU A 77 10.45 9.01 2.87
N LEU A 78 11.42 8.15 3.18
CA LEU A 78 12.15 8.16 4.44
C LEU A 78 13.58 8.66 4.19
N GLN A 79 14.04 9.62 5.00
CA GLN A 79 15.42 10.09 5.03
C GLN A 79 15.86 10.27 6.48
N ASN A 80 17.01 9.71 6.87
CA ASN A 80 17.54 9.81 8.23
C ASN A 80 16.51 9.43 9.32
N SER A 81 15.76 8.34 9.08
CA SER A 81 14.69 7.86 9.96
C SER A 81 13.51 8.82 10.16
N GLN A 82 13.35 9.82 9.28
CA GLN A 82 12.21 10.73 9.26
C GLN A 82 11.42 10.58 7.95
N ILE A 83 10.11 10.77 8.03
CA ILE A 83 9.24 10.85 6.84
C ILE A 83 9.39 12.27 6.28
N VAL A 84 9.99 12.39 5.10
CA VAL A 84 10.20 13.68 4.41
C VAL A 84 9.17 13.96 3.32
N ASN A 85 8.45 12.92 2.87
CA ASN A 85 7.32 13.06 1.97
C ASN A 85 6.36 11.87 2.14
N SER A 86 5.07 12.05 1.86
CA SER A 86 4.09 10.97 1.91
C SER A 86 2.91 11.22 0.97
N TYR A 87 2.32 10.12 0.52
CA TYR A 87 1.08 10.12 -0.23
C TYR A 87 0.19 8.98 0.28
N ILE A 88 -0.95 9.35 0.87
CA ILE A 88 -1.96 8.39 1.33
C ILE A 88 -3.08 8.42 0.28
N HIS A 89 -3.41 7.26 -0.28
CA HIS A 89 -4.45 7.18 -1.30
C HIS A 89 -5.80 7.51 -0.66
N GLU A 90 -6.60 8.37 -1.29
CA GLU A 90 -7.98 8.63 -0.93
C GLU A 90 -8.91 7.59 -1.56
N THR A 91 -8.58 7.12 -2.76
CA THR A 91 -9.33 6.10 -3.50
C THR A 91 -8.44 5.06 -4.17
N ALA A 92 -9.04 3.94 -4.58
CA ALA A 92 -8.36 2.89 -5.34
C ALA A 92 -7.89 3.31 -6.73
N ALA A 93 -8.48 4.38 -7.28
CA ALA A 93 -8.18 4.87 -8.62
C ALA A 93 -7.05 5.91 -8.61
N ASP A 94 -6.59 6.31 -7.43
CA ASP A 94 -5.56 7.31 -7.29
C ASP A 94 -4.26 6.80 -7.89
N LYS A 95 -3.69 7.59 -8.82
CA LYS A 95 -2.38 7.33 -9.40
C LYS A 95 -1.42 8.43 -8.92
N PRO A 96 -0.63 8.17 -7.87
CA PRO A 96 0.32 9.16 -7.38
C PRO A 96 1.34 9.54 -8.43
N ASN A 97 1.79 10.79 -8.39
CA ASN A 97 2.95 11.23 -9.14
C ASN A 97 4.23 10.75 -8.42
N TYR A 98 4.69 9.54 -8.78
CA TYR A 98 5.84 8.92 -8.13
C TYR A 98 7.12 9.77 -8.21
N PHE A 99 7.32 10.53 -9.30
CA PHE A 99 8.49 11.40 -9.44
C PHE A 99 8.43 12.56 -8.45
N GLU A 100 7.26 13.19 -8.32
CA GLU A 100 7.06 14.24 -7.31
C GLU A 100 7.31 13.70 -5.90
N ILE A 101 6.77 12.53 -5.58
CA ILE A 101 6.95 11.91 -4.26
C ILE A 101 8.43 11.60 -3.99
N ALA A 102 9.16 11.10 -4.98
CA ALA A 102 10.57 10.75 -4.87
C ALA A 102 11.50 11.98 -4.84
N THR A 103 10.99 13.17 -5.11
CA THR A 103 11.80 14.39 -5.11
C THR A 103 11.83 14.98 -3.70
N CYS A 104 12.98 14.97 -3.03
CA CYS A 104 13.19 15.80 -1.85
C CYS A 104 13.26 17.27 -2.29
N ARG A 105 12.34 18.11 -1.79
CA ARG A 105 12.61 19.55 -1.76
C ARG A 105 13.53 19.82 -0.58
N PHE A 106 14.74 20.28 -0.86
CA PHE A 106 15.58 20.89 0.17
C PHE A 106 14.92 22.24 0.49
N GLU A 107 14.10 22.28 1.54
CA GLU A 107 13.83 23.57 2.17
C GLU A 107 15.13 23.98 2.85
N ASP A 108 15.72 25.07 2.38
CA ASP A 108 16.93 25.64 2.95
C ASP A 108 16.72 25.81 4.46
N MET A 109 17.43 25.00 5.25
CA MET A 109 17.48 25.18 6.69
C MET A 109 18.24 26.48 6.96
N ASN A 110 17.48 27.57 7.08
CA ASN A 110 17.95 28.90 7.48
C ASN A 110 18.01 29.00 9.00
#